data_AF-A0A819RWY2-F1
#
_entry.id   AF-A0A819RWY2-F1
#
_cell.length_a   1.000
_cell.length_b   1.000
_cell.length_c   1.000
_cell.angle_alpha   90.00
_cell.angle_beta   90.00
_cell.angle_gamma   90.00
#
_symmetry.space_group_name_H-M   'P 1'
#
loop_
_entity.id
_entity.type
_entity.pdbx_description
1 polymer ?
#
loop_
_entity_poly.entity_id
_entity_poly.type
_entity_poly.pdbx_seq_one_letter_code
_entity_poly.pdbx_strand_id
1 'polypeptide(L)'
;MNQYLKLCKPKYSFARLDVPFNENPFSIGFNFRYATYWKQNQKDFRTLTKAFGLRLIITISGKAGKFDFITLTLNIGSLVGIFGLATFLCDIILLHLSKEASIY
;
A
#
# COMPACT_ATOMS: atom_id res chain seq x y z
N MET A 1 19.77 5.97 -27.18
CA MET A 1 19.52 5.39 -25.84
C MET A 1 18.21 5.97 -25.30
N ASN A 2 17.17 5.15 -25.17
CA ASN A 2 15.75 5.54 -25.01
C ASN A 2 15.49 6.60 -23.91
N GLN A 3 14.89 7.72 -24.28
CA GLN A 3 14.58 8.86 -23.40
C GLN A 3 13.70 8.49 -22.20
N TYR A 4 12.85 7.48 -22.35
CA TYR A 4 11.89 7.01 -21.34
C TYR A 4 12.57 6.41 -20.09
N LEU A 5 13.75 5.80 -20.25
CA LEU A 5 14.51 5.20 -19.15
C LEU A 5 15.08 6.24 -18.19
N LYS A 6 15.35 7.46 -18.66
CA LYS A 6 15.89 8.56 -17.83
C LYS A 6 14.86 9.17 -16.86
N LEU A 7 13.57 8.88 -17.08
CA LEU A 7 12.47 9.41 -16.29
C LEU A 7 12.11 8.51 -15.09
N CYS A 8 12.50 7.24 -15.12
CA CYS A 8 12.30 6.32 -14.00
C CYS A 8 13.36 6.58 -12.92
N LYS A 9 13.05 7.48 -11.99
CA LYS A 9 13.92 7.84 -10.86
C LYS A 9 13.30 7.41 -9.53
N PRO A 10 14.10 6.90 -8.58
CA PRO A 10 13.58 6.58 -7.26
C PRO A 10 13.14 7.86 -6.54
N LYS A 11 12.03 7.77 -5.82
CA LYS A 11 11.59 8.81 -4.89
C LYS A 11 11.87 8.33 -3.48
N TYR A 12 12.70 9.08 -2.75
CA TYR A 12 13.01 8.77 -1.36
C TYR A 12 12.01 9.47 -0.44
N SER A 13 11.56 8.74 0.57
CA SER A 13 10.69 9.23 1.63
C SER A 13 11.19 8.67 2.95
N PHE A 14 11.12 9.48 4.00
CA PHE A 14 11.52 9.11 5.35
C PHE A 14 10.30 9.25 6.25
N ALA A 15 9.97 8.19 6.97
CA ALA A 15 8.86 8.18 7.91
C ALA A 15 9.30 7.52 9.21
N ARG A 16 8.86 8.09 10.33
CA ARG A 16 9.02 7.50 11.66
C ARG A 16 7.92 6.46 11.85
N LEU A 17 8.28 5.18 11.99
CA LEU A 17 7.32 4.07 12.07
C LEU A 17 6.82 3.78 13.50
N ASP A 18 7.48 4.33 14.52
CA ASP A 18 7.15 4.10 15.93
C ASP A 18 6.14 5.11 16.52
N VAL A 19 5.58 6.01 15.71
CA VAL A 19 4.56 6.99 16.12
C VAL A 19 3.34 6.36 16.83
N PRO A 20 2.78 5.22 16.37
CA PRO A 20 1.64 4.59 17.05
C PRO A 20 1.97 4.03 18.43
N PHE A 21 3.25 3.74 18.70
CA PHE A 21 3.70 3.25 20.01
C PHE A 21 3.93 4.39 21.01
N ASN A 22 3.99 5.64 20.52
CA ASN A 22 4.19 6.82 21.35
C ASN A 22 2.93 7.18 22.16
N GLU A 23 1.76 6.69 21.74
CA GLU A 23 0.49 6.83 22.47
C GLU A 23 0.36 5.82 23.63
N ASN A 24 1.18 4.76 23.64
CA ASN A 24 1.20 3.77 24.71
C ASN A 24 2.36 4.02 25.67
N PRO A 25 2.11 4.30 26.97
CA PRO A 25 3.16 4.60 27.95
C PRO A 25 4.08 3.40 28.27
N PHE A 26 3.73 2.20 27.81
CA PHE A 26 4.41 0.94 28.17
C PHE A 26 5.68 0.65 27.36
N SER A 27 5.87 1.27 26.18
CA SER A 27 7.04 1.00 25.33
C SER A 27 7.45 2.23 24.52
N ILE A 28 8.14 3.16 25.17
CA ILE A 28 8.73 4.33 24.54
C ILE A 28 10.02 3.90 23.79
N GLY A 29 10.02 4.02 22.47
CA GLY A 29 11.18 3.74 21.61
C GLY A 29 11.44 2.26 21.29
N PHE A 30 12.64 1.95 20.78
CA PHE A 30 13.04 0.60 20.38
C PHE A 30 14.19 0.09 21.25
N ASN A 31 13.99 -1.07 21.89
CA ASN A 31 14.99 -1.74 22.72
C ASN A 31 14.97 -3.25 22.50
N PHE A 32 16.13 -3.89 22.65
CA PHE A 32 16.24 -5.35 22.65
C PHE A 32 17.28 -5.81 23.67
N ARG A 33 17.13 -7.04 24.17
CA ARG A 33 18.07 -7.65 25.12
C ARG A 33 18.76 -8.82 24.44
N TYR A 34 20.07 -8.91 24.61
CA TYR A 34 20.86 -10.06 24.21
C TYR A 34 21.77 -10.49 25.37
N ALA A 35 22.10 -11.77 25.41
CA ALA A 35 22.95 -12.32 26.47
C ALA A 35 24.24 -12.88 25.85
N THR A 36 25.37 -12.48 26.42
CA THR A 36 26.67 -13.09 26.14
C THR A 36 26.92 -14.15 27.22
N TYR A 37 26.94 -15.41 26.83
CA TYR A 37 27.18 -16.53 27.72
C TYR A 37 28.66 -16.85 27.79
N TRP A 38 29.16 -17.13 28.98
CA TRP A 38 30.56 -17.49 29.20
C TRP A 38 30.68 -18.44 30.39
N LYS A 39 31.80 -19.14 30.50
CA LYS A 39 32.03 -20.15 31.52
C LYS A 39 33.33 -19.86 32.25
N GLN A 40 33.30 -19.91 33.58
CA GLN A 40 34.49 -19.78 34.41
C GLN A 40 34.43 -20.83 35.53
N ASN A 41 35.53 -21.57 35.70
CA ASN A 41 35.66 -22.63 36.72
C ASN A 41 34.48 -23.63 36.71
N GLN A 42 34.14 -24.17 35.53
CA GLN A 42 33.02 -25.10 35.30
C GLN A 42 31.60 -24.57 35.62
N LYS A 43 31.47 -23.30 36.04
CA LYS A 43 30.18 -22.66 36.30
C LYS A 43 29.76 -21.77 35.12
N ASP A 44 28.50 -21.87 34.74
CA ASP A 44 27.95 -21.12 33.62
C ASP A 44 27.52 -19.71 34.08
N PHE A 45 27.94 -18.69 33.33
CA PHE A 45 27.63 -17.29 33.57
C PHE A 45 27.02 -16.65 32.32
N ARG A 46 26.32 -15.53 32.53
CA ARG A 46 25.83 -14.70 31.43
C ARG A 46 25.93 -13.22 31.77
N THR A 47 26.29 -12.44 30.76
CA THR A 47 26.18 -10.99 30.77
C THR A 47 24.95 -10.61 29.94
N LEU A 48 23.90 -10.09 30.58
CA LEU A 48 22.69 -9.64 29.91
C LEU A 48 22.81 -8.16 29.57
N THR A 49 22.81 -7.85 28.28
CA THR A 49 22.91 -6.47 27.78
C THR A 49 21.57 -6.01 27.24
N LYS A 50 21.11 -4.83 27.67
CA LYS A 50 19.95 -4.14 27.11
C LYS A 50 20.45 -3.04 26.17
N ALA A 51 20.17 -3.18 24.88
CA ALA A 51 20.54 -2.21 23.85
C ALA A 51 19.34 -1.35 23.46
N PHE A 52 19.60 -0.07 23.23
CA PHE A 52 18.65 0.92 22.72
C PHE A 52 19.21 1.50 21.43
N GLY A 53 18.37 1.65 20.41
CA GLY A 53 18.86 2.14 19.11
C GLY A 53 17.74 2.40 18.11
N LEU A 54 18.13 2.91 16.95
CA LEU A 54 17.22 3.17 15.84
C LEU A 54 17.12 1.94 14.93
N ARG A 55 15.90 1.51 14.62
CA ARG A 55 15.65 0.48 13.61
C ARG A 55 15.38 1.15 12.27
N LEU A 56 16.34 1.05 11.35
CA LEU A 56 16.19 1.52 9.98
C LEU A 56 15.55 0.41 9.14
N ILE A 57 14.35 0.65 8.61
CA ILE A 57 13.66 -0.27 7.71
C ILE A 57 13.65 0.35 6.31
N ILE A 58 14.26 -0.34 5.35
CA ILE A 58 14.30 0.09 3.96
C ILE A 58 13.21 -0.67 3.21
N THR A 59 12.13 0.03 2.86
CA THR A 59 11.03 -0.54 2.06
C THR A 59 11.14 -0.02 0.64
N ILE A 60 11.23 -0.94 -0.32
CA ILE A 60 11.29 -0.63 -1.74
C ILE A 60 9.95 -1.06 -2.36
N SER A 61 9.23 -0.11 -2.93
CA SER A 61 7.97 -0.38 -3.64
C SER A 61 7.90 0.46 -4.91
N GLY A 62 7.36 -0.13 -5.97
CA GLY A 62 7.20 0.52 -7.26
C GLY A 62 6.28 -0.29 -8.15
N LYS A 63 5.51 0.42 -8.99
CA LYS A 63 4.69 -0.17 -10.06
C LYS A 63 5.12 0.45 -11.37
N ALA A 64 5.51 -0.39 -12.33
CA ALA A 64 5.83 0.03 -13.69
C ALA A 64 4.63 -0.22 -14.61
N GLY A 65 4.38 0.71 -15.52
CA GLY A 65 3.39 0.56 -16.57
C GLY A 65 4.06 0.66 -17.94
N LYS A 66 3.72 -0.25 -18.84
CA LYS A 66 4.03 -0.16 -20.27
C LYS A 66 2.71 -0.18 -21.02
N PHE A 67 2.64 0.56 -22.13
CA PHE A 67 1.49 0.51 -23.00
C PHE A 67 1.26 -0.93 -23.49
N ASP A 68 0.03 -1.41 -23.30
CA ASP A 68 -0.45 -2.72 -23.71
C ASP A 68 -1.81 -2.57 -24.43
N PHE A 69 -1.88 -3.10 -25.64
CA PHE A 69 -3.04 -2.99 -26.52
C PHE A 69 -4.23 -3.81 -26.00
N ILE A 70 -3.97 -4.94 -25.35
CA ILE A 70 -5.02 -5.79 -24.77
C ILE A 70 -5.72 -5.02 -23.65
N THR A 71 -4.93 -4.46 -22.72
CA THR A 71 -5.45 -3.62 -21.62
C THR A 71 -6.23 -2.40 -22.14
N LEU A 72 -5.75 -1.74 -23.21
CA LEU A 72 -6.47 -0.64 -23.83
C LEU A 72 -7.85 -1.08 -24.35
N THR A 73 -7.90 -2.18 -25.10
CA THR A 73 -9.14 -2.67 -25.72
C THR A 73 -10.15 -3.10 -24.67
N LEU A 74 -9.70 -3.75 -23.59
CA LEU A 74 -10.55 -4.10 -22.45
C LEU A 74 -11.15 -2.86 -21.77
N ASN A 75 -10.35 -1.81 -21.56
CA ASN A 75 -10.83 -0.57 -20.95
C ASN A 75 -11.85 0.15 -21.86
N ILE A 76 -11.64 0.15 -23.18
CA ILE A 76 -12.60 0.70 -24.14
C ILE A 76 -13.89 -0.12 -24.13
N GLY A 77 -13.79 -1.46 -24.13
CA GLY A 77 -14.96 -2.33 -24.04
C GLY A 77 -15.77 -2.10 -22.76
N SER A 78 -15.10 -1.93 -21.62
CA SER A 78 -15.75 -1.58 -20.35
C SER A 78 -16.43 -0.21 -20.41
N LEU A 79 -15.77 0.79 -21.01
CA LEU A 79 -16.37 2.11 -21.20
C LEU A 79 -17.61 2.04 -22.11
N VAL A 80 -17.57 1.26 -23.19
CA VAL A 80 -18.73 1.07 -24.07
C VAL A 80 -19.86 0.36 -23.31
N GLY A 81 -19.54 -0.65 -22.51
CA GLY A 81 -20.51 -1.39 -21.71
C GLY A 81 -21.30 -0.53 -20.72
N ILE A 82 -20.68 0.51 -20.15
CA ILE A 82 -21.37 1.39 -19.18
C ILE A 82 -22.53 2.18 -19.82
N PHE A 83 -22.46 2.46 -21.13
CA PHE A 83 -23.54 3.15 -21.83
C PHE A 83 -24.82 2.32 -21.90
N GLY A 84 -24.72 0.98 -21.95
CA GLY A 84 -25.89 0.11 -21.90
C GLY A 84 -26.61 0.16 -20.55
N LEU A 85 -25.88 0.37 -19.45
CA LEU A 85 -26.49 0.58 -18.13
C LEU A 85 -27.15 1.95 -18.04
N ALA A 86 -26.54 2.98 -18.62
CA ALA A 86 -27.10 4.32 -18.65
C ALA A 86 -28.46 4.35 -19.37
N THR A 87 -28.57 3.71 -20.54
CA THR A 87 -29.86 3.63 -21.27
C THR A 87 -30.91 2.85 -20.48
N PHE A 88 -30.54 1.72 -19.87
CA PHE A 88 -31.45 0.94 -19.03
C PHE A 88 -32.01 1.76 -17.86
N LEU A 89 -31.17 2.58 -17.22
CA LEU A 89 -31.62 3.48 -16.15
C LEU A 89 -32.51 4.61 -16.69
N CYS A 90 -32.18 5.18 -17.85
CA CYS A 90 -33.03 6.15 -18.52
C CYS A 90 -34.42 5.57 -18.82
N ASP A 91 -34.50 4.33 -19.28
CA ASP A 91 -35.76 3.65 -19.58
C ASP A 91 -36.60 3.41 -18.32
N ILE A 92 -35.98 2.98 -17.21
CA ILE A 92 -36.69 2.84 -15.91
C ILE A 92 -37.28 4.17 -15.45
N ILE A 93 -36.51 5.26 -15.55
CA ILE A 93 -36.98 6.59 -15.14
C ILE A 93 -38.15 7.04 -16.03
N LEU A 94 -38.02 6.84 -17.34
CA LEU A 94 -39.06 7.22 -18.30
C LEU A 94 -40.36 6.44 -18.06
N LEU A 95 -40.29 5.12 -17.85
CA LEU A 95 -41.47 4.26 -17.73
C LEU A 95 -42.14 4.28 -16.35
N HIS A 96 -41.39 4.53 -15.27
CA HIS A 96 -41.93 4.42 -13.92
C HIS A 96 -42.02 5.73 -13.14
N LEU A 97 -41.31 6.78 -13.57
CA LEU A 97 -41.22 8.04 -12.83
C LEU A 97 -41.68 9.26 -13.65
N SER A 98 -41.83 9.15 -14.97
CA SER A 98 -42.36 10.24 -15.79
C SER A 98 -43.89 10.25 -15.85
N LYS A 99 -44.49 11.46 -15.92
CA LYS A 99 -45.93 11.64 -16.10
C LYS A 99 -46.42 11.24 -17.50
N GLU A 100 -45.54 11.24 -18.51
CA GLU A 100 -45.85 10.76 -19.86
C GLU A 100 -45.69 9.24 -20.05
N ALA A 101 -45.47 8.47 -18.98
CA ALA A 101 -45.40 7.00 -19.05
C ALA A 101 -46.69 6.32 -19.55
N SER A 102 -47.79 7.06 -19.72
CA SER A 102 -49.04 6.54 -20.32
C SER A 102 -49.10 6.67 -21.85
N ILE A 103 -48.17 7.43 -22.46
CA ILE A 103 -48.07 7.64 -23.91
C ILE A 103 -47.02 6.72 -24.55
N TYR A 104 -46.04 6.27 -23.74
CA TYR A 104 -44.99 5.32 -24.10
C TYR A 104 -45.29 3.93 -23.53
#